data_AF-A0A2C1YSU9-F1
#
_entry.id   AF-A0A2C1YSU9-F1
#
_cell.length_a   1.000
_cell.length_b   1.000
_cell.length_c   1.000
_cell.angle_alpha   90.00
_cell.angle_beta   90.00
_cell.angle_gamma   90.00
#
_symmetry.space_group_name_H-M   'P 1'
#
loop_
_entity.id
_entity.type
_entity.pdbx_description
1 polymer ?
#
loop_
_entity_poly.entity_id
_entity_poly.type
_entity_poly.pdbx_seq_one_letter_code
_entity_poly.pdbx_strand_id
1 'polypeptide(L)'
;MNVTIEIHYKVSSKLMQRASLPLRGKRPEFVAYQWWKQIQKEMSYHATLEQVIINGDNDITQLVMDIETQERNKINENLDLPF
;
A
#
# COMPACT_ATOMS: atom_id res chain seq x y z
N MET A 1 15.54 -11.30 -4.36
CA MET A 1 15.34 -10.70 -3.02
C MET A 1 13.87 -10.71 -2.72
N ASN A 2 13.51 -11.18 -1.54
CA ASN A 2 12.14 -11.43 -1.10
C ASN A 2 11.91 -10.45 0.05
N VAL A 3 10.76 -9.80 0.08
CA VAL A 3 10.38 -8.90 1.17
C VAL A 3 9.18 -9.46 1.88
N THR A 4 9.25 -9.52 3.20
CA THR A 4 8.09 -9.82 4.01
C THR A 4 7.40 -8.51 4.34
N ILE A 5 6.16 -8.36 3.88
CA ILE A 5 5.34 -7.18 4.14
C ILE A 5 4.24 -7.61 5.10
N GLU A 6 4.02 -6.81 6.12
CA GLU A 6 2.98 -6.99 7.11
C GLU A 6 2.13 -5.72 7.15
N ILE A 7 0.84 -5.87 6.83
CA ILE A 7 -0.12 -4.78 6.81
C ILE A 7 -1.15 -5.02 7.91
N HIS A 8 -1.26 -4.05 8.80
CA HIS A 8 -2.28 -3.96 9.83
C HIS A 8 -3.32 -2.96 9.36
N TYR A 9 -4.57 -3.38 9.30
CA TYR A 9 -5.65 -2.52 8.85
C TYR A 9 -6.96 -2.83 9.59
N LYS A 10 -7.83 -1.83 9.67
CA LYS A 10 -9.11 -1.93 10.35
C LYS A 10 -10.24 -1.80 9.35
N VAL A 11 -11.15 -2.77 9.37
CA VAL A 11 -12.43 -2.70 8.64
C VAL A 11 -13.55 -2.67 9.68
N SER A 12 -14.14 -3.82 10.01
CA SER A 12 -15.02 -4.01 11.18
C SER A 12 -14.25 -4.50 12.40
N SER A 13 -13.17 -5.26 12.17
CA SER A 13 -12.25 -5.76 13.17
C SER A 13 -10.81 -5.43 12.75
N LYS A 14 -9.89 -5.42 13.70
CA LYS A 14 -8.45 -5.26 13.42
C LYS A 14 -7.95 -6.53 12.73
N LEU A 15 -7.45 -6.38 11.52
CA LEU A 15 -6.91 -7.47 10.70
C LEU A 15 -5.42 -7.23 10.46
N MET A 16 -4.67 -8.33 10.48
CA MET A 16 -3.25 -8.36 10.18
C MET A 16 -3.06 -9.34 9.02
N GLN A 17 -2.46 -8.86 7.94
CA GLN A 17 -2.03 -9.72 6.84
C GLN A 17 -0.52 -9.63 6.68
N ARG A 18 0.11 -10.79 6.54
CA ARG A 18 1.55 -10.89 6.27
C ARG A 18 1.77 -11.72 5.02
N ALA A 19 2.48 -11.16 4.05
CA ALA A 19 2.82 -11.83 2.81
C ALA A 19 4.29 -11.63 2.47
N SER A 20 4.91 -12.69 1.95
CA SER A 20 6.28 -12.61 1.42
C SER A 20 6.21 -12.44 -0.09
N LEU A 21 6.57 -11.25 -0.57
CA LEU A 21 6.47 -10.85 -1.96
C LEU A 21 7.88 -10.69 -2.56
N PRO A 22 8.12 -11.10 -3.82
CA PRO A 22 9.41 -10.90 -4.46
C PRO A 22 9.62 -9.42 -4.86
N LEU A 23 10.76 -8.82 -4.49
CA LEU A 23 11.22 -7.56 -5.08
C LEU A 23 11.65 -7.83 -6.52
N ARG A 24 10.73 -7.73 -7.47
CA ARG A 24 11.03 -7.79 -8.92
C ARG A 24 11.64 -6.45 -9.41
N GLY A 25 12.70 -5.96 -8.74
CA GLY A 25 13.34 -4.68 -9.06
C GLY A 25 12.51 -3.43 -8.68
N LYS A 26 11.38 -3.60 -8.00
CA LYS A 26 10.58 -2.49 -7.46
C LYS A 26 10.97 -2.19 -6.02
N ARG A 27 10.75 -0.94 -5.58
CA ARG A 27 10.93 -0.54 -4.19
C ARG A 27 9.97 -1.32 -3.26
N PRO A 28 10.43 -1.71 -2.06
CA PRO A 28 9.61 -2.46 -1.12
C PRO A 28 8.34 -1.69 -0.72
N GLU A 29 8.45 -0.35 -0.62
CA GLU A 29 7.34 0.56 -0.34
C GLU A 29 6.25 0.51 -1.41
N PHE A 30 6.65 0.47 -2.68
CA PHE A 30 5.72 0.41 -3.80
C PHE A 30 5.00 -0.94 -3.88
N VAL A 31 5.70 -2.04 -3.55
CA VAL A 31 5.09 -3.38 -3.46
C VAL A 31 4.05 -3.41 -2.34
N ALA A 32 4.38 -2.83 -1.17
CA ALA A 32 3.45 -2.73 -0.05
C ALA A 32 2.22 -1.88 -0.38
N TYR A 33 2.41 -0.74 -1.05
CA TYR A 33 1.31 0.10 -1.54
C TYR A 33 0.42 -0.65 -2.56
N GLN A 34 1.01 -1.31 -3.55
CA GLN A 34 0.22 -2.11 -4.51
C GLN A 34 -0.61 -3.19 -3.82
N TRP A 35 -0.02 -3.84 -2.81
CA TRP A 35 -0.71 -4.86 -2.04
C TRP A 35 -1.83 -4.25 -1.18
N TRP A 36 -1.58 -3.12 -0.52
CA TRP A 36 -2.60 -2.37 0.20
C TRP A 36 -3.79 -1.98 -0.68
N LYS A 37 -3.52 -1.45 -1.88
CA LYS A 37 -4.55 -1.09 -2.85
C LYS A 37 -5.38 -2.30 -3.29
N GLN A 38 -4.75 -3.47 -3.42
CA GLN A 38 -5.46 -4.70 -3.71
C GLN A 38 -6.38 -5.10 -2.55
N ILE A 39 -5.89 -5.03 -1.30
CA ILE A 39 -6.68 -5.30 -0.09
C ILE A 39 -7.88 -4.34 -0.01
N GLN A 40 -7.68 -3.04 -0.24
CA GLN A 40 -8.77 -2.06 -0.25
C GLN A 40 -9.83 -2.36 -1.32
N LYS A 41 -9.40 -2.85 -2.49
CA LYS A 41 -10.30 -3.24 -3.58
C LYS A 41 -11.10 -4.50 -3.23
N GLU A 42 -10.50 -5.47 -2.54
CA GLU A 42 -11.19 -6.70 -2.09
C GLU A 42 -12.13 -6.44 -0.90
N MET A 43 -11.72 -5.61 0.07
CA MET A 43 -12.46 -5.32 1.31
C MET A 43 -13.53 -4.20 1.16
N SER A 44 -13.85 -3.79 -0.07
CA SER A 44 -14.90 -2.81 -0.37
C SER A 44 -14.67 -1.42 0.25
N TYR A 45 -13.51 -0.78 0.01
CA TYR A 45 -13.20 0.63 0.35
C TYR A 45 -13.27 1.07 1.82
N HIS A 46 -13.80 0.27 2.74
CA HIS A 46 -13.91 0.60 4.16
C HIS A 46 -12.67 0.21 4.99
N ALA A 47 -11.60 -0.25 4.34
CA ALA A 47 -10.35 -0.61 5.01
C ALA A 47 -9.48 0.62 5.30
N THR A 48 -9.22 0.85 6.58
CA THR A 48 -8.33 1.90 7.09
C THR A 48 -6.95 1.31 7.40
N LEU A 49 -5.91 1.86 6.77
CA LEU A 49 -4.53 1.46 7.05
C LEU A 49 -4.16 1.88 8.48
N GLU A 50 -3.67 0.95 9.32
CA GLU A 50 -3.10 1.29 10.62
C GLU A 50 -1.58 1.29 10.57
N GLN A 51 -0.96 0.25 10.01
CA GLN A 51 0.49 0.09 10.03
C GLN A 51 0.99 -0.79 8.89
N VAL A 52 2.17 -0.49 8.38
CA VAL A 52 2.84 -1.28 7.35
C VAL A 52 4.29 -1.50 7.76
N ILE A 53 4.61 -2.75 8.11
CA ILE A 53 5.96 -3.15 8.48
C ILE A 53 6.57 -3.99 7.36
N ILE A 54 7.83 -3.70 7.04
CA ILE A 54 8.63 -4.45 6.10
C ILE A 54 9.77 -5.16 6.84
N ASN A 55 9.95 -6.44 6.52
CA ASN A 55 10.97 -7.32 7.10
C ASN A 55 10.95 -7.35 8.65
N GLY A 56 9.81 -7.05 9.26
CA GLY A 56 9.60 -7.08 10.71
C GLY A 56 10.18 -5.90 11.51
N ASP A 57 10.98 -5.03 10.89
CA ASP A 57 11.69 -3.95 11.58
C ASP A 57 11.41 -2.56 10.96
N ASN A 58 11.07 -2.52 9.67
CA ASN A 58 11.03 -1.28 8.91
C ASN A 58 9.58 -0.80 8.72
N ASP A 59 9.11 0.11 9.58
CA ASP A 59 7.81 0.78 9.36
C ASP A 59 7.91 1.71 8.16
N ILE A 60 6.98 1.55 7.22
CA ILE A 60 6.88 2.35 6.00
C ILE A 60 5.50 2.96 5.84
N THR A 61 4.72 3.04 6.92
CA THR A 61 3.31 3.47 6.88
C THR A 61 3.20 4.85 6.24
N GLN A 62 4.08 5.77 6.62
CA GLN A 62 4.19 7.11 6.04
C GLN A 62 4.54 7.07 4.54
N LEU A 63 5.46 6.19 4.13
CA LEU A 63 5.89 6.07 2.73
C LEU A 63 4.77 5.54 1.83
N VAL A 64 3.98 4.58 2.31
CA VAL A 64 2.81 4.08 1.58
C VAL A 64 1.77 5.18 1.39
N MET A 65 1.53 5.99 2.43
CA MET A 65 0.58 7.11 2.40
C MET A 65 1.05 8.25 1.48
N ASP A 66 2.35 8.51 1.46
CA ASP A 66 2.97 9.48 0.54
C ASP A 66 2.87 9.00 -0.91
N ILE A 67 3.18 7.71 -1.18
CA ILE A 67 3.01 7.10 -2.52
C ILE A 67 1.55 7.18 -2.98
N GLU A 68 0.58 6.91 -2.10
CA GLU A 68 -0.84 7.03 -2.44
C GLU A 68 -1.19 8.47 -2.86
N THR A 69 -0.69 9.47 -2.12
CA THR A 69 -0.88 10.89 -2.43
C THR A 69 -0.23 11.27 -3.76
N GLN A 70 1.01 10.82 -3.99
CA GLN A 70 1.72 11.05 -5.25
C GLN A 70 1.00 10.43 -6.46
N GLU A 71 0.54 9.18 -6.33
CA GLU A 71 -0.19 8.49 -7.39
C GLU A 71 -1.54 9.16 -7.66
N ARG A 72 -2.24 9.63 -6.62
CA ARG A 72 -3.50 10.37 -6.76
C ARG A 72 -3.28 11.71 -7.46
N ASN A 73 -2.20 12.43 -7.13
CA ASN A 73 -1.84 13.68 -7.80
C ASN A 73 -1.47 13.45 -9.27
N LYS A 74 -0.69 12.41 -9.58
CA LYS A 74 -0.37 12.05 -10.98
C LYS A 74 -1.60 11.73 -11.82
N ILE A 75 -2.59 11.04 -11.24
CA ILE A 75 -3.85 10.74 -11.94
C ILE A 75 -4.62 12.04 -12.24
N ASN A 76 -4.62 13.00 -11.30
CA ASN A 76 -5.29 14.28 -11.49
C ASN A 76 -4.56 15.18 -12.50
N GLU A 77 -3.22 15.17 -12.51
CA GLU A 77 -2.40 15.91 -13.48
C GLU A 77 -2.52 15.35 -14.90
N ASN A 78 -2.72 14.03 -15.06
CA ASN A 78 -2.92 13.41 -16.37
C ASN A 78 -4.35 13.56 -16.90
N LEU A 79 -5.28 14.11 -16.09
CA LEU A 79 -6.64 14.45 -16.49
C LEU A 79 -6.72 15.88 -17.06
N ASP A 80 -5.64 16.40 -17.64
CA ASP A 80 -5.70 17.51 -18.60
C ASP A 80 -6.20 16.94 -19.94
N LEU A 81 -7.51 16.63 -19.97
CA LEU A 81 -8.23 16.34 -21.20
C LEU A 81 -8.38 17.67 -21.95
N PRO A 82 -7.75 17.86 -23.14
CA PRO A 82 -8.08 19.01 -23.97
C PRO A 82 -9.55 18.88 -24.38
N PHE A 83 -10.35 19.85 -23.94
CA PHE A 83 -11.73 20.06 -24.33
C PHE A 83 -11.86 20.33 -25.84
#